data_AF-A0A945CRN0-F1
#
_entry.id   AF-A0A945CRN0-F1
#
_cell.length_a   1.000
_cell.length_b   1.000
_cell.length_c   1.000
_cell.angle_alpha   90.00
_cell.angle_beta   90.00
_cell.angle_gamma   90.00
#
_symmetry.space_group_name_H-M   'P 1'
#
loop_
_entity.id
_entity.type
_entity.pdbx_description
1 polymer ?
#
loop_
_entity_poly.entity_id
_entity_poly.type
_entity_poly.pdbx_seq_one_letter_code
_entity_poly.pdbx_strand_id
1 'polypeptide(L)'
;MIYTIVMWALPILCSGIAVAENSEVRNMQGLELRLDGRPVAMETAVRLVDGKVCVPFDAFCRVVGAKAEEVSEGQLTVCKGDLCVPIQAEEVVVREGVTFVPLDGFGEALGLSWALAGDVLSVRSSMGDQIGLSIGQFPPEVPLPDLYTGERVSAAAYRGKKAIFYMWASW
;
A
#
# COMPACT_ATOMS: atom_id res chain seq x y z
N MET A 1 7.58 -65.93 -57.61
CA MET A 1 7.28 -64.49 -57.78
C MET A 1 6.19 -64.16 -56.77
N ILE A 2 6.29 -63.27 -55.80
CA ILE A 2 7.22 -62.17 -55.47
C ILE A 2 7.16 -62.05 -53.92
N TYR A 3 8.28 -61.68 -53.31
CA TYR A 3 8.47 -61.33 -51.89
C TYR A 3 7.42 -60.28 -51.42
N THR A 4 7.25 -60.08 -50.10
CA THR A 4 7.41 -58.75 -49.45
C THR A 4 6.85 -58.70 -48.02
N ILE A 5 7.81 -58.65 -47.08
CA ILE A 5 7.95 -57.71 -45.94
C ILE A 5 6.87 -57.69 -44.83
N VAL A 6 7.36 -58.15 -43.67
CA VAL A 6 6.95 -57.89 -42.29
C VAL A 6 6.88 -56.38 -42.01
N MET A 7 5.80 -55.90 -41.40
CA MET A 7 5.82 -54.62 -40.68
C MET A 7 4.92 -54.68 -39.45
N TRP A 8 5.57 -54.72 -38.28
CA TRP A 8 4.95 -54.59 -36.98
C TRP A 8 4.63 -53.11 -36.75
N ALA A 9 3.41 -52.81 -36.28
CA ALA A 9 3.08 -51.50 -35.72
C ALA A 9 2.60 -51.68 -34.28
N LEU A 10 3.51 -51.44 -33.34
CA LEU A 10 3.16 -51.19 -31.94
C LEU A 10 2.53 -49.78 -31.85
N PRO A 11 1.32 -49.61 -31.30
CA PRO A 11 0.89 -48.31 -30.83
C PRO A 11 1.59 -48.00 -29.50
N ILE A 12 2.31 -46.88 -29.54
CA ILE A 12 3.07 -46.24 -28.47
C ILE A 12 2.14 -45.94 -27.29
N LEU A 13 2.54 -46.41 -26.10
CA LEU A 13 2.01 -45.97 -24.81
C LEU A 13 2.23 -44.45 -24.70
N CYS A 14 1.19 -43.65 -24.88
CA CYS A 14 1.15 -42.27 -24.39
C CYS A 14 1.02 -42.32 -22.87
N SER A 15 2.14 -42.57 -22.18
CA SER A 15 2.30 -42.20 -20.78
C SER A 15 2.25 -40.68 -20.72
N GLY A 16 1.05 -40.12 -20.54
CA GLY A 16 0.87 -38.74 -20.19
C GLY A 16 1.60 -38.50 -18.87
N ILE A 17 2.81 -37.95 -18.95
CA ILE A 17 3.46 -37.32 -17.81
C ILE A 17 2.57 -36.13 -17.48
N ALA A 18 1.66 -36.31 -16.53
CA ALA A 18 1.11 -35.19 -15.79
C ALA A 18 2.31 -34.58 -15.08
N VAL A 19 2.85 -33.49 -15.65
CA VAL A 19 3.77 -32.62 -14.94
C VAL A 19 2.94 -32.09 -13.78
N ALA A 20 3.16 -32.66 -12.60
CA ALA A 20 2.77 -32.02 -11.36
C ALA A 20 3.50 -30.68 -11.38
N GLU A 21 2.75 -29.63 -11.68
CA GLU A 21 3.21 -28.26 -11.63
C GLU A 21 3.69 -28.03 -10.20
N ASN A 22 5.01 -28.01 -10.08
CA ASN A 22 5.75 -27.92 -8.83
C ASN A 22 5.34 -26.60 -8.15
N SER A 23 4.43 -26.69 -7.18
CA SER A 23 3.86 -25.55 -6.45
C SER A 23 4.84 -24.91 -5.46
N GLU A 24 6.13 -24.97 -5.76
CA GLU A 24 7.25 -24.56 -4.91
C GLU A 24 8.17 -23.55 -5.61
N VAL A 25 7.59 -22.74 -6.51
CA VAL A 25 8.14 -21.46 -6.98
C VAL A 25 7.04 -20.42 -6.80
N ARG A 26 6.71 -20.08 -5.55
CA ARG A 26 5.75 -19.01 -5.27
C ARG A 26 6.39 -17.65 -5.57
N ASN A 27 6.24 -17.26 -6.84
CA ASN A 27 6.22 -15.93 -7.43
C ASN A 27 6.76 -14.78 -6.56
N MET A 28 8.03 -14.43 -6.74
CA MET A 28 8.52 -13.08 -6.45
C MET A 28 8.29 -12.19 -7.67
N GLN A 29 7.03 -11.86 -7.94
CA GLN A 29 6.74 -10.90 -9.01
C GLN A 29 7.04 -9.50 -8.48
N GLY A 30 7.93 -8.78 -9.18
CA GLY A 30 8.15 -7.36 -8.94
C GLY A 30 6.92 -6.56 -9.37
N LEU A 31 6.50 -5.63 -8.54
CA LEU A 31 5.32 -4.79 -8.75
C LEU A 31 5.73 -3.36 -9.08
N GLU A 32 5.06 -2.74 -10.04
CA GLU A 32 5.15 -1.30 -10.29
C GLU A 32 4.42 -0.56 -9.17
N LEU A 33 5.13 0.36 -8.49
CA LEU A 33 4.52 1.21 -7.48
C LEU A 33 3.98 2.50 -8.11
N ARG A 34 2.70 2.80 -7.86
CA ARG A 34 2.11 4.11 -8.11
C ARG A 34 1.66 4.75 -6.81
N LEU A 35 2.20 5.92 -6.48
CA LEU A 35 1.79 6.73 -5.33
C LEU A 35 0.96 7.92 -5.81
N ASP A 36 -0.26 8.06 -5.29
CA ASP A 36 -1.18 9.15 -5.62
C ASP A 36 -1.37 9.32 -7.15
N GLY A 37 -1.44 8.19 -7.85
CA GLY A 37 -1.61 8.10 -9.30
C GLY A 37 -0.33 8.28 -10.13
N ARG A 38 0.83 8.57 -9.52
CA ARG A 38 2.10 8.76 -10.22
C ARG A 38 3.01 7.53 -10.07
N PRO A 39 3.68 7.07 -11.13
CA PRO A 39 4.67 6.00 -11.01
C PRO A 39 5.85 6.47 -10.15
N VAL A 40 6.31 5.59 -9.27
CA VAL A 40 7.47 5.81 -8.40
C VAL A 40 8.53 4.78 -8.74
N ALA A 41 9.68 5.25 -9.22
CA ALA A 41 10.84 4.39 -9.41
C ALA A 41 11.43 4.03 -8.04
N MET A 42 11.63 2.74 -7.82
CA MET A 42 12.33 2.23 -6.64
C MET A 42 13.54 1.43 -7.09
N GLU A 43 14.67 1.59 -6.41
CA GLU A 43 15.89 0.80 -6.68
C GLU A 43 15.63 -0.70 -6.50
N THR A 44 14.82 -1.04 -5.50
CA THR A 44 14.29 -2.39 -5.28
C THR A 44 12.78 -2.35 -5.45
N ALA A 45 12.23 -3.22 -6.30
CA ALA A 45 10.78 -3.28 -6.52
C ALA A 45 10.03 -3.84 -5.30
N VAL A 46 8.78 -3.42 -5.16
CA VAL A 46 7.80 -4.05 -4.26
C VAL A 46 7.56 -5.48 -4.74
N ARG A 47 7.37 -6.44 -3.82
CA ARG A 47 7.24 -7.86 -4.15
C ARG A 47 5.94 -8.43 -3.60
N LEU A 48 5.33 -9.35 -4.33
CA LEU A 48 4.31 -10.22 -3.78
C LEU A 48 5.02 -11.43 -3.15
N VAL A 49 4.79 -11.70 -1.87
CA VAL A 49 5.37 -12.84 -1.13
C VAL A 49 4.25 -13.54 -0.38
N ASP A 50 3.99 -14.80 -0.70
CA ASP A 50 2.89 -15.59 -0.10
C ASP A 50 1.52 -14.89 -0.12
N GLY A 51 1.26 -14.13 -1.18
CA GLY A 51 0.02 -13.36 -1.35
C GLY A 51 -0.03 -12.04 -0.59
N LYS A 52 1.00 -11.69 0.18
CA LYS A 52 1.15 -10.38 0.84
C LYS A 52 2.00 -9.44 -0.02
N VAL A 53 1.61 -8.17 -0.05
CA VAL A 53 2.40 -7.11 -0.67
C VAL A 53 3.50 -6.71 0.31
N CYS A 54 4.74 -7.04 -0.03
CA CYS A 54 5.91 -6.76 0.79
C CYS A 54 6.74 -5.64 0.16
N VAL A 55 6.92 -4.54 0.89
CA VAL A 55 7.65 -3.36 0.42
C VAL A 55 9.08 -3.38 0.95
N PRO A 56 10.07 -2.91 0.16
CA PRO A 56 11.42 -2.69 0.68
C PRO A 56 11.38 -1.54 1.68
N PHE A 57 11.56 -1.85 2.96
CA PHE A 57 11.08 -1.06 4.09
C PHE A 57 11.60 0.38 4.09
N ASP A 58 12.92 0.56 4.08
CA ASP A 58 13.57 1.87 4.10
C ASP A 58 13.25 2.74 2.87
N ALA A 59 13.24 2.11 1.69
CA ALA A 59 12.96 2.82 0.44
C ALA A 59 11.49 3.26 0.38
N PHE A 60 10.57 2.38 0.76
CA PHE A 60 9.15 2.69 0.79
C PHE A 60 8.81 3.77 1.82
N CYS A 61 9.37 3.67 3.04
CA CYS A 61 9.15 4.69 4.08
C CYS A 61 9.52 6.09 3.59
N ARG A 62 10.69 6.25 2.96
CA ARG A 62 11.12 7.54 2.37
C ARG A 62 10.15 8.06 1.33
N VAL A 63 9.65 7.18 0.45
CA VAL A 63 8.69 7.53 -0.61
C VAL A 63 7.37 8.06 -0.05
N VAL A 64 6.85 7.47 1.03
CA VAL A 64 5.56 7.86 1.64
C VAL A 64 5.69 8.96 2.70
N GLY A 65 6.89 9.54 2.85
CA GLY A 65 7.19 10.59 3.82
C GLY A 65 7.24 10.09 5.28
N ALA A 66 7.53 8.81 5.48
CA ALA A 66 7.76 8.19 6.77
C ALA A 66 9.25 7.91 7.00
N LYS A 67 9.61 7.51 8.22
CA LYS A 67 10.95 7.12 8.64
C LYS A 67 10.94 5.69 9.15
N ALA A 68 11.85 4.86 8.65
CA ALA A 68 12.17 3.57 9.25
C ALA A 68 13.20 3.80 10.37
N GLU A 69 12.93 3.26 11.56
CA GLU A 69 13.80 3.38 12.73
C GLU A 69 13.91 2.03 13.43
N GLU A 70 15.09 1.73 13.96
CA GLU A 70 15.32 0.61 14.87
C GLU A 70 15.39 1.16 16.29
N VAL A 71 14.42 0.80 17.13
CA VAL A 71 14.29 1.34 18.50
C VAL A 71 14.99 0.48 19.55
N SER A 72 15.20 -0.80 19.24
CA SER A 72 16.02 -1.75 19.98
C SER A 72 16.46 -2.86 19.03
N GLU A 73 17.41 -3.69 19.46
CA GLU A 73 17.94 -4.79 18.64
C GLU A 73 16.82 -5.65 18.01
N GLY A 74 16.69 -5.56 16.68
CA GLY A 74 15.71 -6.31 15.90
C GLY A 74 14.28 -5.74 15.92
N GLN A 75 14.00 -4.67 16.67
CA GLN A 75 12.69 -4.02 16.69
C GLN A 75 12.65 -2.85 15.73
N LEU A 76 12.06 -3.09 14.56
CA LEU A 76 11.80 -2.06 13.56
C LEU A 76 10.52 -1.30 13.90
N THR A 77 10.51 -0.02 13.55
CA THR A 77 9.38 0.90 13.73
C THR A 77 9.30 1.79 12.50
N VAL A 78 8.07 2.15 12.10
CA VAL A 78 7.85 3.18 11.08
C VAL A 78 7.18 4.39 11.71
N CYS A 79 7.75 5.58 11.52
CA CYS A 79 7.27 6.82 12.10
C CYS A 79 6.88 7.84 11.02
N LYS A 80 5.75 8.53 11.20
CA LYS A 80 5.29 9.63 10.34
C LYS A 80 4.66 10.73 11.20
N GLY A 81 5.35 11.87 11.33
CA GLY A 81 5.00 12.88 12.33
C GLY A 81 5.17 12.32 13.74
N ASP A 82 4.12 12.43 14.56
CA ASP A 82 4.11 11.93 15.95
C ASP A 82 3.62 10.47 16.07
N LEU A 83 3.18 9.86 14.96
CA LEU A 83 2.75 8.46 14.93
C LEU A 83 3.97 7.55 14.68
N CYS A 84 4.14 6.54 15.52
CA CYS A 84 5.12 5.46 15.33
C CYS A 84 4.44 4.10 15.48
N VAL A 85 4.65 3.22 14.50
CA VAL A 85 4.05 1.88 14.43
C VAL A 85 5.17 0.85 14.52
N PRO A 86 5.20 0.00 15.56
CA PRO A 86 6.16 -1.09 15.65
C PRO A 86 5.86 -2.16 14.60
N ILE A 87 6.90 -2.68 13.95
CA ILE A 87 6.80 -3.80 13.02
C ILE A 87 7.01 -5.10 13.79
N GLN A 88 6.14 -6.08 13.58
CA GLN A 88 6.29 -7.40 14.18
C GLN A 88 7.43 -8.16 13.48
N ALA A 89 8.38 -8.68 14.26
CA ALA A 89 9.60 -9.30 13.74
C ALA A 89 9.31 -10.55 12.89
N GLU A 90 8.23 -11.25 13.19
CA GLU A 90 7.78 -12.47 12.49
C GLU A 90 7.33 -12.19 11.05
N GLU A 91 7.02 -10.94 10.74
CA GLU A 91 6.58 -10.52 9.41
C GLU A 91 7.73 -10.00 8.53
N VAL A 92 8.92 -9.80 9.12
CA VAL A 92 10.07 -9.24 8.43
C VAL A 92 10.76 -10.30 7.58
N VAL A 93 10.93 -10.01 6.29
CA VAL A 93 11.60 -10.89 5.34
C VAL A 93 12.88 -10.23 4.86
N VAL A 94 14.03 -10.71 5.31
CA VAL A 94 15.34 -10.25 4.80
C VAL A 94 15.76 -11.11 3.61
N ARG A 95 16.02 -10.48 2.47
CA ARG A 95 16.50 -11.13 1.24
C ARG A 95 17.48 -10.20 0.53
N GLU A 96 18.61 -10.75 0.07
CA GLU A 96 19.61 -9.99 -0.71
C GLU A 96 20.11 -8.72 0.04
N GLY A 97 20.09 -8.75 1.38
CA GLY A 97 20.45 -7.59 2.21
C GLY A 97 19.36 -6.51 2.29
N VAL A 98 18.19 -6.71 1.69
CA VAL A 98 17.04 -5.81 1.76
C VAL A 98 16.00 -6.37 2.73
N THR A 99 15.53 -5.50 3.62
CA THR A 99 14.45 -5.77 4.56
C THR A 99 13.11 -5.51 3.87
N PHE A 100 12.30 -6.55 3.71
CA PHE A 100 10.94 -6.45 3.22
C PHE A 100 9.95 -6.58 4.37
N VAL A 101 8.94 -5.72 4.39
CA VAL A 101 7.88 -5.70 5.40
C VAL A 101 6.52 -5.72 4.70
N PRO A 102 5.56 -6.55 5.14
CA PRO A 102 4.20 -6.54 4.63
C PRO A 102 3.55 -5.16 4.82
N LEU A 103 3.01 -4.61 3.74
CA LEU A 103 2.35 -3.30 3.76
C LEU A 103 1.14 -3.31 4.71
N ASP A 104 0.42 -4.42 4.78
CA ASP A 104 -0.75 -4.60 5.66
C ASP A 104 -0.41 -4.41 7.15
N GLY A 105 0.84 -4.65 7.55
CA GLY A 105 1.27 -4.54 8.95
C GLY A 105 1.34 -3.10 9.47
N PHE A 106 1.40 -2.10 8.59
CA PHE A 106 1.59 -0.70 9.00
C PHE A 106 0.94 0.35 8.10
N GLY A 107 0.59 0.01 6.86
CA GLY A 107 0.15 0.97 5.85
C GLY A 107 -1.10 1.74 6.26
N GLU A 108 -2.13 1.05 6.76
CA GLU A 108 -3.38 1.69 7.19
C GLU A 108 -3.15 2.67 8.34
N ALA A 109 -2.32 2.28 9.32
CA ALA A 109 -1.98 3.14 10.45
C ALA A 109 -1.31 4.45 9.98
N LEU A 110 -0.51 4.41 8.91
CA LEU A 110 0.09 5.60 8.30
C LEU A 110 -0.87 6.42 7.41
N GLY A 111 -2.15 6.07 7.37
CA GLY A 111 -3.15 6.68 6.50
C GLY A 111 -2.92 6.33 5.02
N LEU A 112 -2.44 5.12 4.74
CA LEU A 112 -2.32 4.62 3.38
C LEU A 112 -3.50 3.70 3.07
N SER A 113 -3.99 3.80 1.85
CA SER A 113 -4.86 2.78 1.25
C SER A 113 -4.18 2.25 0.00
N TRP A 114 -4.36 0.97 -0.31
CA TRP A 114 -3.74 0.38 -1.49
C TRP A 114 -4.66 -0.63 -2.16
N ALA A 115 -4.40 -0.83 -3.45
CA ALA A 115 -5.01 -1.87 -4.26
C ALA A 115 -3.96 -2.46 -5.20
N LEU A 116 -4.04 -3.77 -5.40
CA LEU A 116 -3.23 -4.50 -6.37
C LEU A 116 -4.10 -4.82 -7.59
N ALA A 117 -3.65 -4.41 -8.77
CA ALA A 117 -4.29 -4.74 -10.04
C ALA A 117 -3.23 -5.25 -11.03
N GLY A 118 -3.20 -6.56 -11.25
CA GLY A 118 -2.13 -7.19 -12.03
C GLY A 118 -0.78 -7.01 -11.34
N ASP A 119 0.16 -6.39 -12.03
CA ASP A 119 1.51 -6.08 -11.56
C ASP A 119 1.63 -4.65 -10.99
N VAL A 120 0.54 -3.89 -10.92
CA VAL A 120 0.56 -2.51 -10.43
C VAL A 120 0.01 -2.43 -9.01
N LEU A 121 0.86 -2.03 -8.07
CA LEU A 121 0.47 -1.62 -6.73
C LEU A 121 0.14 -0.12 -6.74
N SER A 122 -1.14 0.20 -6.53
CA SER A 122 -1.58 1.59 -6.39
C SER A 122 -1.74 1.93 -4.92
N VAL A 123 -0.89 2.80 -4.41
CA VAL A 123 -0.95 3.35 -3.06
C VAL A 123 -1.50 4.77 -3.12
N ARG A 124 -2.45 5.07 -2.26
CA ARG A 124 -2.95 6.42 -2.01
C ARG A 124 -2.63 6.79 -0.59
N SER A 125 -1.93 7.91 -0.44
CA SER A 125 -1.83 8.57 0.85
C SER A 125 -3.14 9.33 1.05
N SER A 126 -3.88 9.06 2.12
CA SER A 126 -4.89 9.99 2.61
C SER A 126 -4.16 11.19 3.21
N MET A 127 -3.44 11.94 2.38
CA MET A 127 -2.87 13.20 2.80
C MET A 127 -4.03 14.18 2.94
N GLY A 128 -4.61 14.22 4.14
CA GLY A 128 -5.65 15.17 4.52
C GLY A 128 -6.86 14.51 5.19
N ASP A 129 -6.81 14.39 6.51
CA ASP A 129 -7.56 15.39 7.26
C ASP A 129 -6.54 16.44 7.70
N GLN A 130 -6.53 17.59 7.02
CA GLN A 130 -5.91 18.77 7.60
C GLN A 130 -6.66 19.05 8.90
N ILE A 131 -6.07 18.72 10.05
CA ILE A 131 -6.59 19.06 11.39
C ILE A 131 -6.36 20.56 11.65
N GLY A 132 -6.65 21.41 10.66
CA GLY A 132 -6.41 22.86 10.70
C GLY A 132 -6.23 23.49 9.33
N LEU A 133 -6.74 24.72 9.18
CA LEU A 133 -6.54 25.57 8.01
C LEU A 133 -5.21 26.32 8.14
N SER A 134 -4.36 26.27 7.10
CA SER A 134 -3.16 27.11 7.03
C SER A 134 -3.50 28.53 6.58
N ILE A 135 -2.56 29.47 6.77
CA ILE A 135 -2.71 30.87 6.30
C ILE A 135 -2.97 30.87 4.78
N GLY A 136 -4.10 31.44 4.36
CA GLY A 136 -4.52 31.52 2.96
C GLY A 136 -5.44 30.38 2.48
N GLN A 137 -5.70 29.37 3.32
CA GLN A 137 -6.74 28.37 3.05
C GLN A 137 -8.09 28.80 3.63
N PHE A 138 -9.17 28.44 2.94
CA PHE A 138 -10.54 28.79 3.32
C PHE A 138 -11.24 27.60 3.98
N PRO A 139 -12.05 27.85 5.03
CA PRO A 139 -12.94 26.80 5.55
C PRO A 139 -13.88 26.33 4.43
N PRO A 140 -14.30 25.05 4.46
CA PRO A 140 -15.33 24.57 3.55
C PRO A 140 -16.61 25.42 3.71
N GLU A 141 -17.31 25.65 2.61
CA GLU A 141 -18.56 26.42 2.60
C GLU A 141 -19.70 25.58 3.18
N VAL A 142 -19.71 25.42 4.49
CA VAL A 142 -20.80 24.79 5.24
C VAL A 142 -21.68 25.89 5.84
N PRO A 143 -22.98 25.95 5.51
CA PRO A 143 -23.90 26.86 6.18
C PRO A 143 -24.18 26.36 7.60
N LEU A 144 -23.85 27.18 8.60
CA LEU A 144 -24.12 26.91 10.01
C LEU A 144 -25.27 27.80 10.51
N PRO A 145 -26.14 27.31 11.39
CA PRO A 145 -27.14 28.17 12.01
C PRO A 145 -26.48 29.17 12.95
N ASP A 146 -26.88 30.44 12.88
CA ASP A 146 -26.56 31.42 13.90
C ASP A 146 -27.23 31.03 15.22
N LEU A 147 -26.48 31.06 16.32
CA LEU A 147 -26.95 30.60 17.63
C LEU A 147 -28.02 31.51 18.27
N TYR A 148 -28.12 32.76 17.82
CA TYR A 148 -29.04 33.76 18.37
C TYR A 148 -30.25 33.98 17.46
N THR A 149 -30.07 33.90 16.14
CA THR A 149 -31.16 34.16 15.17
C THR A 149 -31.70 32.89 14.52
N GLY A 150 -30.95 31.79 14.54
CA GLY A 150 -31.30 30.54 13.85
C GLY A 150 -31.16 30.61 12.32
N GLU A 151 -30.77 31.76 11.77
CA GLU A 151 -30.59 31.92 10.34
C GLU A 151 -29.35 31.16 9.85
N ARG A 152 -29.38 30.67 8.61
CA ARG A 152 -28.22 30.00 8.02
C ARG A 152 -27.18 31.05 7.62
N VAL A 153 -26.01 30.97 8.24
CA VAL A 153 -24.87 31.84 7.95
C VAL A 153 -23.76 31.01 7.30
N SER A 154 -23.25 31.49 6.18
CA SER A 154 -22.09 30.89 5.52
C SER A 154 -20.80 31.26 6.25
N ALA A 155 -19.85 30.32 6.33
CA ALA A 155 -18.50 30.58 6.81
C ALA A 155 -17.80 31.73 6.05
N ALA A 156 -18.22 32.02 4.80
CA ALA A 156 -17.72 33.14 4.00
C ALA A 156 -18.01 34.52 4.62
N ALA A 157 -19.08 34.66 5.43
CA ALA A 157 -19.44 35.92 6.10
C ALA A 157 -18.42 36.35 7.17
N TYR A 158 -17.52 35.44 7.56
CA TYR A 158 -16.47 35.66 8.55
C TYR A 158 -15.08 35.88 7.93
N ARG A 159 -14.96 35.96 6.60
CA ARG A 159 -13.70 36.29 5.93
C ARG A 159 -13.17 37.65 6.41
N GLY A 160 -11.87 37.69 6.73
CA GLY A 160 -11.20 38.91 7.22
C GLY A 160 -11.53 39.28 8.68
N LYS A 161 -12.33 38.48 9.39
CA LYS A 161 -12.65 38.67 10.81
C LYS A 161 -11.90 37.62 11.64
N LYS A 162 -11.58 37.96 12.89
CA LYS A 162 -11.11 36.95 13.87
C LYS A 162 -12.31 36.06 14.21
N ALA A 163 -12.25 34.79 13.83
CA ALA A 163 -13.31 33.81 14.06
C ALA A 163 -12.72 32.49 14.58
N ILE A 164 -13.43 31.84 15.50
CA ILE A 164 -13.10 30.50 16.01
C ILE A 164 -14.25 29.59 15.62
N PHE A 165 -13.94 28.51 14.90
CA PHE A 165 -14.89 27.46 14.59
C PHE A 165 -14.62 26.28 15.52
N TYR A 166 -15.65 25.85 16.26
CA TYR A 166 -15.59 24.67 17.13
C TYR A 166 -16.63 23.67 16.66
N MET A 167 -16.21 22.42 16.48
CA MET A 167 -17.07 21.32 16.08
C MET A 167 -16.88 20.19 17.10
N TRP A 168 -17.98 19.64 17.58
CA TRP A 168 -17.99 18.53 18.52
C TRP A 168 -19.05 17.52 18.09
N ALA A 169 -18.68 16.25 18.14
CA ALA A 169 -19.59 15.14 17.96
C ALA A 169 -19.67 14.37 19.28
N SER A 170 -20.88 14.19 19.80
CA SER A 170 -21.16 13.29 20.92
C SER A 170 -21.69 11.98 20.38
N TRP A 171 -21.09 10.87 20.78
CA TRP A 171 -21.62 9.53 20.58
C TRP A 171 -22.48 9.09 21.76
#